data_AF-A0A7Y3GS63-F1
#
_entry.id   AF-A0A7Y3GS63-F1
#
_cell.length_a   1.000
_cell.length_b   1.000
_cell.length_c   1.000
_cell.angle_alpha   90.00
_cell.angle_beta   90.00
_cell.angle_gamma   90.00
#
_symmetry.space_group_name_H-M   'P 1'
#
loop_
_entity.id
_entity.type
_entity.pdbx_description
1 polymer ?
#
loop_
_entity_poly.entity_id
_entity_poly.type
_entity_poly.pdbx_seq_one_letter_code
_entity_poly.pdbx_strand_id
1 'polypeptide(L)'
;MKKLLLFLLFVTSFSLYAQSVEDDFEGNGTINSWAPDDCGINTAYNNPVQQGINTSATVLRYHDTGGQYANIRFDTWDNFDFSTGHTFSLKIFVPSSGLTGSQNNQISLKLQDGTLGQPWTTQSEVIKNITLNQWQTVTFDFLNDNYINLDGGSPPPTQRNDFNRVLLQVNGEDNTDQVIAYIDDFYYDGTIPLGPVYDTLVWQDEFDGLGAIDTNKWFHQTQFPNGDSWFNGEQQAYTNSTNNSGVSSGTLKIVALKENVQGKEYSSARLNSKFAFKYGRVEVRAKLPSVAGTWPAIWLLGKNITESGAYWETQGYGTTGWPWCGEIDIMEPNIDKTLILGTWHWDNGSGYQYNSASVPLSNSEASQNWHVYALEWNEDDMKVYLDDILVNQMPTIDPFNEEFYILLNVAMGGGLGGPIDPSFTSDQMEIDYVRIYQRSALSVDEVEKKETIKVSPNPVRDQLNIELKNNLSENVDIKLIDINGRVVGNDSFKTSASINYNTSHLQSGFYFAHLTFSDGTNNVLKFLKQ
;
A
#
# COMPACT_ATOMS: atom_id res chain seq x y z
N MET A 1 -35.16 -13.07 44.65
CA MET A 1 -35.33 -12.61 43.24
C MET A 1 -33.98 -12.16 42.73
N LYS A 2 -33.35 -12.97 41.87
CA LYS A 2 -32.05 -12.67 41.24
C LYS A 2 -32.25 -11.60 40.16
N LYS A 3 -31.50 -10.50 40.21
CA LYS A 3 -31.43 -9.51 39.13
C LYS A 3 -30.54 -10.08 38.03
N LEU A 4 -31.11 -10.25 36.85
CA LEU A 4 -30.42 -10.66 35.63
C LEU A 4 -29.71 -9.43 35.05
N LEU A 5 -28.37 -9.46 34.98
CA LEU A 5 -27.58 -8.44 34.28
C LEU A 5 -27.63 -8.78 32.79
N LEU A 6 -28.19 -7.88 31.99
CA LEU A 6 -28.23 -8.00 30.53
C LEU A 6 -26.89 -7.48 29.98
N PHE A 7 -26.05 -8.38 29.46
CA PHE A 7 -24.87 -7.98 28.67
C PHE A 7 -25.38 -7.49 27.30
N LEU A 8 -25.18 -6.20 27.00
CA LEU A 8 -25.25 -5.72 25.62
C LEU A 8 -23.98 -6.21 24.91
N LEU A 9 -24.13 -7.16 23.99
CA LEU A 9 -23.12 -7.39 22.96
C LEU A 9 -23.13 -6.18 22.02
N PHE A 10 -22.06 -5.39 22.05
CA PHE A 10 -21.73 -4.52 20.92
C PHE A 10 -21.30 -5.41 19.76
N VAL A 11 -22.20 -5.59 18.79
CA VAL A 11 -21.82 -6.12 17.48
C VAL A 11 -21.20 -4.95 16.73
N THR A 12 -19.87 -4.88 16.72
CA THR A 12 -19.13 -4.04 15.79
C THR A 12 -19.38 -4.58 14.39
N SER A 13 -20.26 -3.91 13.64
CA SER A 13 -20.42 -4.13 12.21
C SER A 13 -19.16 -3.62 11.51
N PHE A 14 -18.21 -4.53 11.25
CA PHE A 14 -17.14 -4.29 10.30
C PHE A 14 -17.78 -4.06 8.94
N SER A 15 -17.70 -2.83 8.43
CA SER A 15 -18.06 -2.57 7.04
C SER A 15 -16.89 -3.07 6.20
N LEU A 16 -16.98 -4.29 5.69
CA LEU A 16 -16.05 -4.79 4.68
C LEU A 16 -16.27 -3.95 3.41
N TYR A 17 -15.27 -3.14 3.06
CA TYR A 17 -15.26 -2.42 1.80
C TYR A 17 -14.97 -3.42 0.68
N ALA A 18 -15.69 -3.31 -0.43
CA ALA A 18 -15.61 -4.23 -1.54
C ALA A 18 -15.31 -3.46 -2.84
N GLN A 19 -14.34 -3.93 -3.62
CA GLN A 19 -13.91 -3.35 -4.89
C GLN A 19 -14.43 -4.19 -6.06
N SER A 20 -14.89 -3.55 -7.14
CA SER A 20 -15.05 -4.22 -8.44
C SER A 20 -13.69 -4.61 -8.99
N VAL A 21 -13.63 -5.68 -9.78
CA VAL A 21 -12.43 -6.06 -10.53
C VAL A 21 -12.76 -5.93 -12.01
N GLU A 22 -12.38 -4.79 -12.59
CA GLU A 22 -12.78 -4.40 -13.94
C GLU A 22 -11.73 -3.55 -14.64
N ASP A 23 -11.71 -3.60 -15.97
CA ASP A 23 -10.91 -2.72 -16.81
C ASP A 23 -11.62 -2.47 -18.15
N ASP A 24 -11.94 -1.20 -18.40
CA ASP A 24 -12.48 -0.70 -19.67
C ASP A 24 -11.37 -0.25 -20.63
N PHE A 25 -10.11 -0.31 -20.20
CA PHE A 25 -8.93 0.16 -20.92
C PHE A 25 -9.02 1.62 -21.40
N GLU A 26 -9.90 2.43 -20.79
CA GLU A 26 -10.05 3.88 -21.00
C GLU A 26 -9.48 4.68 -19.81
N GLY A 27 -8.95 3.98 -18.80
CA GLY A 27 -8.35 4.57 -17.61
C GLY A 27 -9.30 4.72 -16.41
N ASN A 28 -10.48 4.10 -16.45
CA ASN A 28 -11.41 4.09 -15.31
C ASN A 28 -11.50 2.74 -14.60
N GLY A 29 -10.77 1.72 -15.09
CA GLY A 29 -10.68 0.40 -14.49
C GLY A 29 -10.06 0.38 -13.09
N THR A 30 -10.37 -0.66 -12.32
CA THR A 30 -9.75 -0.93 -11.02
C THR A 30 -8.49 -1.79 -11.13
N ILE A 31 -8.31 -2.48 -12.27
CA ILE A 31 -7.09 -3.25 -12.56
C ILE A 31 -6.03 -2.31 -13.13
N ASN A 32 -4.88 -2.23 -12.46
CA ASN A 32 -3.76 -1.36 -12.88
C ASN A 32 -2.44 -2.12 -13.10
N SER A 33 -2.46 -3.46 -12.99
CA SER A 33 -1.27 -4.32 -12.89
C SER A 33 -1.09 -5.29 -14.05
N TRP A 34 -1.73 -5.07 -15.21
CA TRP A 34 -1.60 -5.96 -16.37
C TRP A 34 -0.13 -6.16 -16.77
N ALA A 35 0.32 -7.41 -16.74
CA ALA A 35 1.67 -7.84 -17.07
C ALA A 35 1.66 -8.98 -18.10
N PRO A 36 2.64 -9.02 -19.02
CA PRO A 36 2.79 -10.14 -19.95
C PRO A 36 3.61 -11.29 -19.35
N ASP A 37 3.33 -12.50 -19.83
CA ASP A 37 4.22 -13.66 -19.83
C ASP A 37 4.46 -14.07 -21.29
N ASP A 38 5.72 -14.05 -21.74
CA ASP A 38 6.14 -14.48 -23.08
C ASP A 38 5.32 -13.91 -24.27
N CYS A 39 4.68 -12.75 -24.09
CA CYS A 39 3.92 -12.05 -25.12
C CYS A 39 4.11 -10.53 -25.05
N GLY A 40 3.61 -9.82 -26.06
CA GLY A 40 3.57 -8.36 -26.08
C GLY A 40 2.17 -7.84 -25.71
N ILE A 41 2.12 -6.79 -24.88
CA ILE A 41 0.87 -6.09 -24.55
C ILE A 41 0.95 -4.58 -24.77
N ASN A 42 -0.20 -3.97 -25.04
CA ASN A 42 -0.43 -2.55 -24.92
C ASN A 42 -1.84 -2.31 -24.37
N THR A 43 -1.95 -1.82 -23.14
CA THR A 43 -3.21 -1.62 -22.40
C THR A 43 -3.97 -0.36 -22.78
N ALA A 44 -3.40 0.50 -23.62
CA ALA A 44 -4.02 1.74 -24.10
C ALA A 44 -3.92 1.84 -25.64
N TYR A 45 -4.20 0.73 -26.34
CA TYR A 45 -4.08 0.66 -27.78
C TYR A 45 -5.34 1.22 -28.45
N ASN A 46 -5.20 2.13 -29.42
CA ASN A 46 -6.35 2.64 -30.17
C ASN A 46 -7.16 1.50 -30.78
N ASN A 47 -8.44 1.43 -30.45
CA ASN A 47 -9.33 0.38 -30.90
C ASN A 47 -9.40 0.37 -32.44
N PRO A 48 -8.89 -0.68 -33.11
CA PRO A 48 -8.87 -0.71 -34.57
C PRO A 48 -10.23 -1.03 -35.18
N VAL A 49 -11.21 -1.47 -34.37
CA VAL A 49 -12.52 -1.96 -34.83
C VAL A 49 -13.64 -1.42 -33.92
N GLN A 50 -13.90 -0.12 -33.97
CA GLN A 50 -14.97 0.53 -33.19
C GLN A 50 -16.36 0.29 -33.81
N GLN A 51 -16.91 -0.91 -33.66
CA GLN A 51 -18.21 -1.27 -34.21
C GLN A 51 -18.89 -2.39 -33.42
N GLY A 52 -20.21 -2.51 -33.60
CA GLY A 52 -20.98 -3.57 -32.96
C GLY A 52 -21.08 -3.33 -31.46
N ILE A 53 -20.69 -4.33 -30.66
CA ILE A 53 -20.80 -4.28 -29.20
C ILE A 53 -19.64 -3.53 -28.51
N ASN A 54 -18.60 -3.15 -29.24
CA ASN A 54 -17.46 -2.41 -28.71
C ASN A 54 -17.24 -1.12 -29.52
N THR A 55 -17.38 0.01 -28.84
CA THR A 55 -17.19 1.36 -29.41
C THR A 55 -16.14 2.16 -28.64
N SER A 56 -15.35 1.52 -27.78
CA SER A 56 -14.34 2.13 -26.91
C SER A 56 -13.22 2.77 -27.73
N ALA A 57 -12.61 3.84 -27.22
CA ALA A 57 -11.53 4.54 -27.90
C ALA A 57 -10.25 3.70 -27.94
N THR A 58 -9.95 3.04 -26.83
CA THR A 58 -8.81 2.18 -26.56
C THR A 58 -9.25 0.79 -26.11
N VAL A 59 -8.33 -0.16 -26.24
CA VAL A 59 -8.49 -1.57 -25.88
C VAL A 59 -7.13 -2.11 -25.45
N LEU A 60 -7.10 -3.26 -24.78
CA LEU A 60 -5.88 -4.03 -24.63
C LEU A 60 -5.55 -4.74 -25.94
N ARG A 61 -4.36 -4.48 -26.50
CA ARG A 61 -3.80 -5.29 -27.56
C ARG A 61 -2.89 -6.37 -26.97
N TYR A 62 -3.27 -7.62 -27.20
CA TYR A 62 -2.50 -8.81 -26.93
C TYR A 62 -1.77 -9.27 -28.21
N HIS A 63 -0.51 -9.66 -28.09
CA HIS A 63 0.31 -10.11 -29.21
C HIS A 63 1.23 -11.26 -28.80
N ASP A 64 0.81 -12.48 -29.11
CA ASP A 64 1.67 -13.65 -29.03
C ASP A 64 2.55 -13.74 -30.28
N THR A 65 3.86 -13.86 -30.07
CA THR A 65 4.86 -14.02 -31.13
C THR A 65 5.42 -15.45 -31.22
N GLY A 66 4.74 -16.42 -30.61
CA GLY A 66 5.14 -17.83 -30.50
C GLY A 66 5.74 -18.18 -29.14
N GLY A 67 5.29 -17.51 -28.07
CA GLY A 67 5.69 -17.79 -26.70
C GLY A 67 5.08 -19.11 -26.20
N GLN A 68 5.81 -19.84 -25.35
CA GLN A 68 5.28 -21.10 -24.80
C GLN A 68 4.11 -20.86 -23.83
N TYR A 69 4.21 -19.77 -23.07
CA TYR A 69 3.28 -19.38 -22.02
C TYR A 69 2.75 -17.98 -22.26
N ALA A 70 2.37 -17.65 -23.50
CA ALA A 70 1.92 -16.32 -23.92
C ALA A 70 0.66 -15.86 -23.16
N ASN A 71 0.77 -15.54 -21.88
CA ASN A 71 -0.33 -15.13 -21.02
C ASN A 71 -0.26 -13.61 -20.82
N ILE A 72 -1.40 -13.02 -20.50
CA ILE A 72 -1.45 -11.75 -19.81
C ILE A 72 -2.07 -11.99 -18.46
N ARG A 73 -1.61 -11.27 -17.45
CA ARG A 73 -2.10 -11.46 -16.10
C ARG A 73 -2.25 -10.16 -15.36
N PHE A 74 -3.04 -10.20 -14.30
CA PHE A 74 -3.02 -9.20 -13.25
C PHE A 74 -3.21 -9.91 -11.90
N ASP A 75 -2.76 -9.25 -10.85
CA ASP A 75 -2.89 -9.71 -9.48
C ASP A 75 -3.83 -8.77 -8.73
N THR A 76 -4.68 -9.35 -7.88
CA THR A 76 -5.49 -8.65 -6.89
C THR A 76 -4.82 -8.71 -5.53
N TRP A 77 -5.11 -7.73 -4.69
CA TRP A 77 -4.54 -7.68 -3.34
C TRP A 77 -5.08 -8.80 -2.46
N ASP A 78 -6.39 -9.00 -2.51
CA ASP A 78 -7.12 -10.01 -1.77
C ASP A 78 -7.59 -11.13 -2.68
N ASN A 79 -7.87 -12.28 -2.07
CA ASN A 79 -8.35 -13.45 -2.78
C ASN A 79 -9.82 -13.26 -3.19
N PHE A 80 -10.17 -13.78 -4.37
CA PHE A 80 -11.54 -13.80 -4.86
C PHE A 80 -12.45 -14.63 -3.93
N ASP A 81 -13.63 -14.09 -3.63
CA ASP A 81 -14.70 -14.81 -2.93
C ASP A 81 -15.76 -15.29 -3.91
N PHE A 82 -15.67 -16.58 -4.25
CA PHE A 82 -16.61 -17.23 -5.15
C PHE A 82 -17.99 -17.55 -4.55
N SER A 83 -18.26 -17.13 -3.31
CA SER A 83 -19.57 -17.31 -2.68
C SER A 83 -20.66 -16.38 -3.24
N THR A 84 -20.25 -15.25 -3.85
CA THR A 84 -21.16 -14.23 -4.39
C THR A 84 -21.02 -14.06 -5.90
N GLY A 85 -19.79 -13.86 -6.40
CA GLY A 85 -19.48 -13.75 -7.83
C GLY A 85 -18.68 -14.94 -8.33
N HIS A 86 -19.01 -15.47 -9.49
CA HIS A 86 -18.36 -16.64 -10.08
C HIS A 86 -18.14 -16.52 -11.58
N THR A 87 -18.40 -15.35 -12.14
CA THR A 87 -18.27 -15.12 -13.57
C THR A 87 -17.29 -14.00 -13.85
N PHE A 88 -16.42 -14.24 -14.82
CA PHE A 88 -15.58 -13.24 -15.44
C PHE A 88 -16.05 -13.06 -16.87
N SER A 89 -16.09 -11.82 -17.34
CA SER A 89 -16.49 -11.50 -18.70
C SER A 89 -15.52 -10.52 -19.32
N LEU A 90 -15.41 -10.58 -20.65
CA LEU A 90 -14.66 -9.63 -21.45
C LEU A 90 -15.24 -9.58 -22.86
N LYS A 91 -14.96 -8.50 -23.58
CA LYS A 91 -15.12 -8.42 -25.03
C LYS A 91 -13.79 -8.79 -25.68
N ILE A 92 -13.86 -9.59 -26.75
CA ILE A 92 -12.68 -9.95 -27.54
C ILE A 92 -12.95 -9.88 -29.04
N PHE A 93 -11.95 -9.40 -29.77
CA PHE A 93 -11.86 -9.46 -31.23
C PHE A 93 -10.52 -10.05 -31.64
N VAL A 94 -10.56 -11.10 -32.47
CA VAL A 94 -9.37 -11.70 -33.07
C VAL A 94 -9.47 -11.61 -34.59
N PRO A 95 -8.64 -10.78 -35.27
CA PRO A 95 -8.60 -10.74 -36.72
C PRO A 95 -7.99 -12.02 -37.28
N SER A 96 -8.60 -12.60 -38.32
CA SER A 96 -8.00 -13.74 -39.01
C SER A 96 -6.67 -13.41 -39.70
N SER A 97 -6.40 -12.13 -39.98
CA SER A 97 -5.12 -11.67 -40.51
C SER A 97 -4.01 -11.58 -39.45
N GLY A 98 -4.37 -11.64 -38.17
CA GLY A 98 -3.43 -11.59 -37.04
C GLY A 98 -3.10 -12.96 -36.47
N LEU A 99 -3.44 -14.03 -37.17
CA LEU A 99 -3.24 -15.42 -36.75
C LEU A 99 -2.32 -16.17 -37.69
N THR A 100 -1.51 -17.08 -37.16
CA THR A 100 -0.87 -18.16 -37.93
C THR A 100 -1.45 -19.52 -37.57
N GLY A 101 -1.16 -20.52 -38.40
CA GLY A 101 -1.56 -21.91 -38.15
C GLY A 101 -3.05 -22.22 -38.35
N SER A 102 -3.50 -23.32 -37.74
CA SER A 102 -4.85 -23.88 -37.93
C SER A 102 -5.45 -24.45 -36.64
N GLN A 103 -4.96 -23.98 -35.49
CA GLN A 103 -5.41 -24.44 -34.18
C GLN A 103 -6.82 -23.94 -33.88
N ASN A 104 -7.44 -24.53 -32.86
CA ASN A 104 -8.76 -24.11 -32.42
C ASN A 104 -8.71 -22.67 -31.88
N ASN A 105 -9.56 -21.80 -32.41
CA ASN A 105 -9.63 -20.42 -31.94
C ASN A 105 -10.32 -20.40 -30.57
N GLN A 106 -9.55 -20.14 -29.54
CA GLN A 106 -10.01 -20.16 -28.15
C GLN A 106 -9.29 -19.13 -27.30
N ILE A 107 -9.91 -18.80 -26.19
CA ILE A 107 -9.33 -18.06 -25.08
C ILE A 107 -9.54 -18.86 -23.81
N SER A 108 -8.55 -18.87 -22.92
CA SER A 108 -8.71 -19.38 -21.58
C SER A 108 -8.54 -18.28 -20.54
N LEU A 109 -9.23 -18.47 -19.41
CA LEU A 109 -9.03 -17.71 -18.19
C LEU A 109 -8.57 -18.67 -17.11
N LYS A 110 -7.43 -18.35 -16.49
CA LYS A 110 -6.78 -19.14 -15.45
C LYS A 110 -6.79 -18.35 -14.14
N LEU A 111 -7.09 -19.03 -13.04
CA LEU A 111 -7.01 -18.51 -11.68
C LEU A 111 -5.86 -19.19 -10.95
N GLN A 112 -5.03 -18.43 -10.23
CA GLN A 112 -3.88 -18.92 -9.47
C GLN A 112 -3.77 -18.23 -8.11
N ASP A 113 -3.04 -18.86 -7.19
CA ASP A 113 -2.50 -18.21 -5.99
C ASP A 113 -1.17 -17.55 -6.36
N GLY A 114 -1.24 -16.24 -6.63
CA GLY A 114 -0.12 -15.41 -7.02
C GLY A 114 0.92 -15.18 -5.91
N THR A 115 0.61 -15.54 -4.65
CA THR A 115 1.53 -15.36 -3.52
C THR A 115 2.60 -16.45 -3.43
N LEU A 116 2.41 -17.56 -4.14
CA LEU A 116 3.33 -18.70 -4.12
C LEU A 116 4.56 -18.44 -5.00
N GLY A 117 5.68 -19.08 -4.66
CA GLY A 117 6.86 -19.09 -5.54
C GLY A 117 6.64 -19.84 -6.87
N GLN A 118 5.58 -20.66 -6.95
CA GLN A 118 5.16 -21.38 -8.16
C GLN A 118 3.61 -21.32 -8.33
N PRO A 119 3.05 -20.16 -8.72
CA PRO A 119 1.60 -19.91 -8.75
C PRO A 119 0.79 -20.87 -9.62
N TRP A 120 1.40 -21.39 -10.69
CA TRP A 120 0.74 -22.36 -11.58
C TRP A 120 0.34 -23.65 -10.87
N THR A 121 0.96 -24.01 -9.75
CA THR A 121 0.65 -25.25 -9.01
C THR A 121 -0.78 -25.29 -8.47
N THR A 122 -1.40 -24.13 -8.26
CA THR A 122 -2.78 -24.00 -7.76
C THR A 122 -3.77 -23.70 -8.89
N GLN A 123 -3.35 -23.75 -10.16
CA GLN A 123 -4.16 -23.26 -11.28
C GLN A 123 -5.52 -23.96 -11.44
N SER A 124 -6.55 -23.16 -11.71
CA SER A 124 -7.83 -23.59 -12.26
C SER A 124 -8.16 -22.82 -13.54
N GLU A 125 -8.58 -23.51 -14.60
CA GLU A 125 -8.73 -22.93 -15.95
C GLU A 125 -10.11 -23.22 -16.55
N VAL A 126 -10.70 -22.22 -17.20
CA VAL A 126 -11.89 -22.37 -18.07
C VAL A 126 -11.52 -21.93 -19.48
N ILE A 127 -11.88 -22.75 -20.48
CA ILE A 127 -11.56 -22.52 -21.89
C ILE A 127 -12.84 -22.26 -22.69
N LYS A 128 -12.82 -21.24 -23.55
CA LYS A 128 -13.94 -20.83 -24.40
C LYS A 128 -13.50 -20.71 -25.86
N ASN A 129 -14.31 -21.27 -26.75
CA ASN A 129 -14.13 -21.06 -28.19
C ASN A 129 -14.52 -19.64 -28.58
N ILE A 130 -13.80 -19.06 -29.54
CA ILE A 130 -14.05 -17.72 -30.06
C ILE A 130 -14.21 -17.73 -31.58
N THR A 131 -14.98 -16.79 -32.08
CA THR A 131 -15.14 -16.57 -33.53
C THR A 131 -14.28 -15.43 -34.01
N LEU A 132 -13.63 -15.60 -35.16
CA LEU A 132 -12.77 -14.57 -35.75
C LEU A 132 -13.55 -13.42 -36.40
N ASN A 133 -12.89 -12.27 -36.55
CA ASN A 133 -13.35 -11.11 -37.29
C ASN A 133 -14.67 -10.47 -36.78
N GLN A 134 -15.01 -10.68 -35.51
CA GLN A 134 -16.11 -9.98 -34.85
C GLN A 134 -15.83 -9.77 -33.36
N TRP A 135 -16.41 -8.70 -32.81
CA TRP A 135 -16.46 -8.53 -31.37
C TRP A 135 -17.48 -9.50 -30.78
N GLN A 136 -17.09 -10.17 -29.71
CA GLN A 136 -17.98 -11.03 -28.93
C GLN A 136 -17.71 -10.85 -27.44
N THR A 137 -18.73 -10.99 -26.63
CA THR A 137 -18.57 -11.13 -25.18
C THR A 137 -18.32 -12.60 -24.88
N VAL A 138 -17.25 -12.86 -24.14
CA VAL A 138 -16.92 -14.18 -23.60
C VAL A 138 -17.13 -14.13 -22.09
N THR A 139 -17.85 -15.10 -21.56
CA THR A 139 -18.07 -15.25 -20.11
C THR A 139 -17.52 -16.60 -19.66
N PHE A 140 -16.68 -16.57 -18.64
CA PHE A 140 -16.10 -17.72 -17.94
C PHE A 140 -16.82 -17.86 -16.61
N ASP A 141 -17.63 -18.90 -16.47
CA ASP A 141 -18.44 -19.17 -15.30
C ASP A 141 -17.84 -20.35 -14.53
N PHE A 142 -17.13 -20.06 -13.44
CA PHE A 142 -16.43 -21.07 -12.65
C PHE A 142 -17.37 -21.98 -11.83
N LEU A 143 -18.67 -21.70 -11.82
CA LEU A 143 -19.67 -22.57 -11.21
C LEU A 143 -20.28 -23.54 -12.22
N ASN A 144 -20.59 -23.07 -13.43
CA ASN A 144 -21.38 -23.81 -14.41
C ASN A 144 -20.57 -24.34 -15.61
N ASP A 145 -19.42 -23.75 -15.93
CA ASP A 145 -18.57 -24.23 -17.01
C ASP A 145 -17.71 -25.44 -16.57
N ASN A 146 -17.28 -26.21 -17.57
CA ASN A 146 -16.23 -27.19 -17.36
C ASN A 146 -14.91 -26.46 -17.08
N TYR A 147 -14.30 -26.75 -15.94
CA TYR A 147 -12.99 -26.26 -15.55
C TYR A 147 -11.95 -27.39 -15.50
N ILE A 148 -10.69 -27.01 -15.55
CA ILE A 148 -9.53 -27.89 -15.38
C ILE A 148 -8.76 -27.41 -14.15
N ASN A 149 -8.65 -28.23 -13.11
CA ASN A 149 -7.66 -28.00 -12.07
C ASN A 149 -6.35 -28.66 -12.50
N LEU A 150 -5.23 -27.92 -12.45
CA LEU A 150 -3.93 -28.49 -12.78
C LEU A 150 -3.55 -29.57 -11.76
N ASP A 151 -3.77 -29.28 -10.48
CA ASP A 151 -3.78 -30.30 -9.44
C ASP A 151 -5.18 -30.95 -9.35
N GLY A 152 -5.29 -32.19 -9.82
CA GLY A 152 -6.53 -32.96 -9.76
C GLY A 152 -7.03 -33.26 -8.33
N GLY A 153 -6.20 -33.06 -7.30
CA GLY A 153 -6.60 -33.17 -5.89
C GLY A 153 -7.28 -31.92 -5.34
N SER A 154 -7.21 -30.79 -6.04
CA SER A 154 -7.78 -29.53 -5.59
C SER A 154 -9.32 -29.55 -5.64
N PRO A 155 -10.00 -28.91 -4.67
CA PRO A 155 -11.45 -28.78 -4.68
C PRO A 155 -11.93 -27.92 -5.87
N PRO A 156 -13.25 -27.91 -6.16
CA PRO A 156 -13.81 -27.03 -7.18
C PRO A 156 -13.44 -25.56 -6.94
N PRO A 157 -13.24 -24.74 -7.99
CA PRO A 157 -12.86 -23.34 -7.85
C PRO A 157 -13.77 -22.52 -6.93
N THR A 158 -15.08 -22.81 -6.93
CA THR A 158 -16.05 -22.11 -6.07
C THR A 158 -15.98 -22.48 -4.59
N GLN A 159 -15.16 -23.47 -4.22
CA GLN A 159 -14.89 -23.88 -2.84
C GLN A 159 -13.49 -23.47 -2.38
N ARG A 160 -12.81 -22.66 -3.18
CA ARG A 160 -11.45 -22.19 -2.96
C ARG A 160 -11.45 -20.70 -2.65
N ASN A 161 -10.49 -20.28 -1.85
CA ASN A 161 -10.32 -18.91 -1.41
C ASN A 161 -8.85 -18.47 -1.50
N ASP A 162 -8.06 -19.11 -2.36
CA ASP A 162 -6.63 -18.88 -2.54
C ASP A 162 -6.28 -18.13 -3.85
N PHE A 163 -7.28 -17.90 -4.71
CA PHE A 163 -7.04 -17.23 -5.98
C PHE A 163 -6.96 -15.72 -5.82
N ASN A 164 -5.85 -15.12 -6.24
CA ASN A 164 -5.69 -13.67 -6.37
C ASN A 164 -4.92 -13.26 -7.65
N ARG A 165 -4.67 -14.22 -8.55
CA ARG A 165 -4.08 -13.96 -9.85
C ARG A 165 -5.00 -14.45 -10.94
N VAL A 166 -5.24 -13.60 -11.94
CA VAL A 166 -6.00 -13.95 -13.14
C VAL A 166 -5.06 -13.90 -14.33
N LEU A 167 -5.11 -14.92 -15.18
CA LEU A 167 -4.42 -14.94 -16.47
C LEU A 167 -5.40 -15.15 -17.60
N LEU A 168 -5.15 -14.48 -18.73
CA LEU A 168 -5.82 -14.72 -20.01
C LEU A 168 -4.80 -15.22 -21.01
N GLN A 169 -5.18 -16.26 -21.75
CA GLN A 169 -4.36 -16.80 -22.83
C GLN A 169 -5.21 -17.01 -24.07
N VAL A 170 -4.79 -16.43 -25.19
CA VAL A 170 -5.38 -16.73 -26.50
C VAL A 170 -4.55 -17.85 -27.13
N ASN A 171 -5.19 -18.75 -27.89
CA ASN A 171 -4.54 -19.87 -28.61
C ASN A 171 -4.14 -21.09 -27.74
N GLY A 172 -4.00 -20.90 -26.42
CA GLY A 172 -3.77 -21.96 -25.43
C GLY A 172 -2.28 -22.27 -25.18
N GLU A 173 -2.02 -23.09 -24.17
CA GLU A 173 -0.66 -23.42 -23.71
C GLU A 173 0.10 -24.33 -24.70
N ASP A 174 1.42 -24.17 -24.77
CA ASP A 174 2.32 -24.86 -25.71
C ASP A 174 1.99 -24.64 -27.20
N ASN A 175 1.25 -23.57 -27.50
CA ASN A 175 0.91 -23.18 -28.86
C ASN A 175 1.83 -22.05 -29.34
N THR A 176 2.60 -22.31 -30.40
CA THR A 176 3.57 -21.34 -30.94
C THR A 176 3.05 -20.57 -32.15
N ASP A 177 1.79 -20.78 -32.52
CA ASP A 177 1.14 -19.96 -33.55
C ASP A 177 0.94 -18.53 -33.03
N GLN A 178 1.28 -17.55 -33.86
CA GLN A 178 1.17 -16.14 -33.51
C GLN A 178 -0.30 -15.73 -33.48
N VAL A 179 -0.67 -14.90 -32.51
CA VAL A 179 -2.01 -14.34 -32.40
C VAL A 179 -1.97 -12.88 -31.95
N ILE A 180 -2.70 -12.04 -32.67
CA ILE A 180 -3.10 -10.72 -32.22
C ILE A 180 -4.55 -10.79 -31.76
N ALA A 181 -4.82 -10.32 -30.55
CA ALA A 181 -6.17 -10.17 -30.03
C ALA A 181 -6.37 -8.77 -29.45
N TYR A 182 -7.60 -8.29 -29.51
CA TYR A 182 -8.03 -7.06 -28.85
C TYR A 182 -9.03 -7.43 -27.77
N ILE A 183 -8.75 -7.06 -26.54
CA ILE A 183 -9.55 -7.37 -25.35
C ILE A 183 -10.05 -6.07 -24.75
N ASP A 184 -11.29 -6.07 -24.30
CA ASP A 184 -11.91 -4.89 -23.71
C ASP A 184 -12.98 -5.28 -22.68
N ASP A 185 -13.43 -4.31 -21.87
CA ASP A 185 -14.49 -4.46 -20.87
C ASP A 185 -14.33 -5.73 -20.02
N PHE A 186 -13.14 -5.94 -19.46
CA PHE A 186 -12.93 -7.03 -18.52
C PHE A 186 -13.71 -6.74 -17.24
N TYR A 187 -14.45 -7.73 -16.73
CA TYR A 187 -15.30 -7.57 -15.56
C TYR A 187 -15.49 -8.89 -14.81
N TYR A 188 -15.25 -8.88 -13.51
CA TYR A 188 -15.68 -9.91 -12.57
C TYR A 188 -17.00 -9.50 -11.90
N ASP A 189 -17.97 -10.42 -11.83
CA ASP A 189 -19.31 -10.14 -11.29
C ASP A 189 -19.41 -10.09 -9.76
N GLY A 190 -18.34 -10.47 -9.07
CA GLY A 190 -18.21 -10.31 -7.63
C GLY A 190 -17.44 -9.05 -7.25
N THR A 191 -17.05 -9.02 -5.98
CA THR A 191 -16.18 -7.98 -5.44
C THR A 191 -15.10 -8.62 -4.59
N ILE A 192 -13.90 -8.06 -4.62
CA ILE A 192 -12.85 -8.43 -3.67
C ILE A 192 -12.87 -7.46 -2.48
N PRO A 193 -12.47 -7.88 -1.28
CA PRO A 193 -12.19 -6.93 -0.21
C PRO A 193 -11.22 -5.85 -0.71
N LEU A 194 -11.47 -4.60 -0.33
CA LEU A 194 -10.56 -3.52 -0.66
C LEU A 194 -9.32 -3.71 0.19
N GLY A 195 -8.19 -4.05 -0.43
CA GLY A 195 -6.89 -3.97 0.22
C GLY A 195 -6.68 -2.58 0.83
N PRO A 196 -5.86 -2.43 1.88
CA PRO A 196 -5.54 -1.13 2.45
C PRO A 196 -5.07 -0.14 1.35
N VAL A 197 -5.91 0.80 0.94
CA VAL A 197 -5.45 1.93 0.13
C VAL A 197 -4.85 2.96 1.08
N TYR A 198 -3.52 3.04 1.13
CA TYR A 198 -2.80 4.04 1.94
C TYR A 198 -2.61 5.34 1.14
N ASP A 199 -3.68 6.08 0.90
CA ASP A 199 -3.73 7.29 0.06
C ASP A 199 -3.66 8.61 0.83
N THR A 200 -3.77 8.60 2.16
CA THR A 200 -3.62 9.81 2.98
C THR A 200 -2.20 9.92 3.51
N LEU A 201 -1.41 10.86 2.97
CA LEU A 201 -0.12 11.23 3.55
C LEU A 201 -0.30 11.92 4.92
N VAL A 202 0.16 11.29 6.00
CA VAL A 202 -0.01 11.80 7.38
C VAL A 202 1.26 12.40 7.97
N TRP A 203 2.43 12.00 7.49
CA TRP A 203 3.71 12.54 7.93
C TRP A 203 4.80 12.31 6.88
N GLN A 204 5.71 13.26 6.75
CA GLN A 204 6.85 13.12 5.84
C GLN A 204 8.06 13.97 6.20
N ASP A 205 9.22 13.58 5.66
CA ASP A 205 10.38 14.43 5.49
C ASP A 205 11.04 14.17 4.13
N GLU A 206 11.14 15.23 3.33
CA GLU A 206 11.73 15.20 1.97
C GLU A 206 13.20 15.64 1.98
N PHE A 207 13.73 16.04 3.14
CA PHE A 207 15.14 16.43 3.30
C PHE A 207 15.63 17.51 2.29
N ASP A 208 14.76 18.44 1.90
CA ASP A 208 15.07 19.58 1.01
C ASP A 208 15.89 20.71 1.68
N GLY A 209 16.32 20.50 2.93
CA GLY A 209 17.10 21.47 3.71
C GLY A 209 18.59 21.55 3.34
N LEU A 210 19.32 22.39 4.08
CA LEU A 210 20.78 22.43 4.05
C LEU A 210 21.33 22.55 5.48
N GLY A 211 22.21 21.63 5.86
CA GLY A 211 22.86 21.61 7.18
C GLY A 211 22.25 20.59 8.13
N ALA A 212 21.77 21.05 9.29
CA ALA A 212 21.20 20.17 10.31
C ALA A 212 19.82 19.61 9.89
N ILE A 213 19.44 18.48 10.48
CA ILE A 213 18.10 17.88 10.32
C ILE A 213 17.02 18.75 10.99
N ASP A 214 15.75 18.58 10.57
CA ASP A 214 14.62 19.26 11.21
C ASP A 214 14.34 18.67 12.60
N THR A 215 14.69 19.43 13.63
CA THR A 215 14.50 19.03 15.04
C THR A 215 13.04 18.98 15.48
N ASN A 216 12.09 19.48 14.68
CA ASN A 216 10.66 19.27 14.95
C ASN A 216 10.22 17.85 14.54
N LYS A 217 10.95 17.21 13.63
CA LYS A 217 10.66 15.89 13.09
C LYS A 217 11.53 14.80 13.70
N TRP A 218 12.80 15.12 13.99
CA TRP A 218 13.78 14.14 14.41
C TRP A 218 14.44 14.50 15.74
N PHE A 219 14.84 13.46 16.47
CA PHE A 219 15.59 13.54 17.71
C PHE A 219 16.84 12.66 17.62
N HIS A 220 18.00 13.17 18.02
CA HIS A 220 19.23 12.39 18.10
C HIS A 220 19.33 11.63 19.41
N GLN A 221 19.42 10.30 19.34
CA GLN A 221 19.71 9.47 20.51
C GLN A 221 21.22 9.34 20.70
N THR A 222 21.78 10.10 21.67
CA THR A 222 23.23 10.14 21.91
C THR A 222 23.67 9.47 23.20
N GLN A 223 22.72 9.15 24.08
CA GLN A 223 22.99 8.50 25.36
C GLN A 223 23.04 6.98 25.17
N PHE A 224 24.08 6.34 25.72
CA PHE A 224 24.19 4.88 25.74
C PHE A 224 23.08 4.26 26.59
N PRO A 225 22.28 3.32 26.04
CA PRO A 225 21.24 2.66 26.80
C PRO A 225 21.77 1.58 27.75
N ASN A 226 23.00 1.08 27.51
CA ASN A 226 23.64 0.02 28.29
C ASN A 226 24.93 0.51 28.98
N GLY A 227 24.83 1.60 29.74
CA GLY A 227 25.96 2.17 30.49
C GLY A 227 26.94 2.92 29.59
N ASP A 228 27.96 2.23 29.07
CA ASP A 228 29.03 2.78 28.22
C ASP A 228 29.04 2.21 26.79
N SER A 229 27.96 1.54 26.41
CA SER A 229 27.82 0.90 25.10
C SER A 229 26.38 0.92 24.57
N TRP A 230 26.27 0.79 23.25
CA TRP A 230 25.03 0.35 22.60
C TRP A 230 24.89 -1.16 22.75
N PHE A 231 23.74 -1.69 22.36
CA PHE A 231 23.47 -3.12 22.40
C PHE A 231 24.30 -3.87 21.33
N ASN A 232 24.08 -5.19 21.23
CA ASN A 232 24.55 -6.03 20.11
C ASN A 232 26.06 -6.07 19.84
N GLY A 233 26.89 -5.60 20.77
CA GLY A 233 28.35 -5.53 20.58
C GLY A 233 28.79 -4.43 19.61
N GLU A 234 27.94 -3.45 19.38
CA GLU A 234 28.19 -2.28 18.52
C GLU A 234 29.34 -1.40 19.05
N GLN A 235 30.12 -0.83 18.13
CA GLN A 235 31.41 -0.17 18.42
C GLN A 235 31.40 1.35 18.23
N GLN A 236 30.27 1.95 17.83
CA GLN A 236 30.13 3.38 17.62
C GLN A 236 29.61 4.14 18.87
N ALA A 237 29.83 5.45 18.89
CA ALA A 237 29.02 6.39 19.66
C ALA A 237 28.09 7.17 18.71
N TYR A 238 26.80 7.24 19.00
CA TYR A 238 25.90 8.11 18.25
C TYR A 238 26.00 9.56 18.74
N THR A 239 26.00 10.51 17.80
CA THR A 239 26.16 11.95 18.08
C THR A 239 25.05 12.76 17.43
N ASN A 240 24.95 14.03 17.82
CA ASN A 240 24.11 15.05 17.17
C ASN A 240 24.93 16.01 16.29
N SER A 241 26.15 15.62 15.91
CA SER A 241 27.02 16.40 15.04
C SER A 241 26.51 16.37 13.60
N THR A 242 26.65 17.49 12.90
CA THR A 242 26.37 17.57 11.46
C THR A 242 27.34 16.73 10.62
N ASN A 243 28.46 16.28 11.20
CA ASN A 243 29.37 15.33 10.54
C ASN A 243 28.77 13.92 10.45
N ASN A 244 27.90 13.55 11.39
CA ASN A 244 27.27 12.23 11.42
C ASN A 244 25.84 12.22 10.89
N SER A 245 25.15 13.37 10.92
CA SER A 245 23.84 13.50 10.31
C SER A 245 23.60 14.90 9.76
N GLY A 246 23.32 15.00 8.48
CA GLY A 246 23.13 16.28 7.83
C GLY A 246 22.33 16.17 6.54
N VAL A 247 21.70 17.27 6.16
CA VAL A 247 20.87 17.40 4.98
C VAL A 247 21.59 18.26 3.95
N SER A 248 21.61 17.81 2.70
CA SER A 248 22.14 18.58 1.56
C SER A 248 21.58 18.00 0.26
N SER A 249 21.53 18.77 -0.83
CA SER A 249 21.15 18.22 -2.15
C SER A 249 19.85 17.39 -2.18
N GLY A 250 18.87 17.71 -1.34
CA GLY A 250 17.59 16.98 -1.26
C GLY A 250 17.63 15.63 -0.53
N THR A 251 18.70 15.31 0.21
CA THR A 251 18.81 14.01 0.89
C THR A 251 19.43 14.14 2.30
N LEU A 252 19.02 13.28 3.22
CA LEU A 252 19.67 13.05 4.52
C LEU A 252 20.87 12.11 4.34
N LYS A 253 21.97 12.42 5.03
CA LYS A 253 23.13 11.52 5.19
C LYS A 253 23.25 11.13 6.64
N ILE A 254 23.27 9.84 6.92
CA ILE A 254 23.75 9.29 8.19
C ILE A 254 25.13 8.71 7.92
N VAL A 255 26.16 9.35 8.47
CA VAL A 255 27.57 9.07 8.17
C VAL A 255 28.22 8.42 9.38
N ALA A 256 28.71 7.20 9.18
CA ALA A 256 29.60 6.55 10.12
C ALA A 256 31.05 6.98 9.84
N LEU A 257 31.79 7.32 10.89
CA LEU A 257 33.16 7.85 10.81
C LEU A 257 34.08 7.09 11.75
N LYS A 258 35.34 6.90 11.34
CA LYS A 258 36.42 6.49 12.24
C LYS A 258 36.95 7.70 13.00
N GLU A 259 36.36 7.97 14.15
CA GLU A 259 36.78 9.03 15.06
C GLU A 259 36.52 8.68 16.52
N ASN A 260 37.38 9.18 17.40
CA ASN A 260 37.27 8.90 18.83
C ASN A 260 36.22 9.80 19.49
N VAL A 261 35.05 9.24 19.79
CA VAL A 261 33.93 9.95 20.43
C VAL A 261 33.41 9.13 21.60
N GLN A 262 33.27 9.75 22.77
CA GLN A 262 32.77 9.10 23.99
C GLN A 262 33.47 7.76 24.34
N GLY A 263 34.78 7.66 24.04
CA GLY A 263 35.56 6.44 24.30
C GLY A 263 35.36 5.30 23.30
N LYS A 264 34.62 5.55 22.21
CA LYS A 264 34.47 4.64 21.06
C LYS A 264 35.34 5.08 19.90
N GLU A 265 35.84 4.13 19.10
CA GLU A 265 36.71 4.40 17.94
C GLU A 265 35.94 4.86 16.69
N TYR A 266 34.61 4.76 16.73
CA TYR A 266 33.72 5.14 15.65
C TYR A 266 32.60 6.05 16.16
N SER A 267 32.09 6.90 15.29
CA SER A 267 30.89 7.70 15.52
C SER A 267 29.88 7.51 14.40
N SER A 268 28.61 7.78 14.68
CA SER A 268 27.52 7.77 13.69
C SER A 268 26.33 8.59 14.22
N ALA A 269 25.14 8.45 13.63
CA ALA A 269 23.89 8.99 14.18
C ALA A 269 22.80 7.92 14.28
N ARG A 270 21.93 8.07 15.28
CA ARG A 270 20.66 7.35 15.46
C ARG A 270 19.56 8.37 15.67
N LEU A 271 18.62 8.40 14.74
CA LEU A 271 17.52 9.36 14.71
C LEU A 271 16.23 8.67 15.11
N ASN A 272 15.48 9.29 16.02
CA ASN A 272 14.14 8.87 16.41
C ASN A 272 13.16 9.89 15.84
N SER A 273 12.14 9.43 15.13
CA SER A 273 11.05 10.31 14.69
C SER A 273 10.26 10.82 15.92
N LYS A 274 9.92 12.10 15.90
CA LYS A 274 9.03 12.76 16.86
C LYS A 274 7.55 12.55 16.51
N PHE A 275 7.28 11.63 15.60
CA PHE A 275 5.98 11.19 15.17
C PHE A 275 5.88 9.69 15.46
N ALA A 276 4.82 9.29 16.15
CA ALA A 276 4.48 7.90 16.36
C ALA A 276 3.10 7.67 15.75
N PHE A 277 2.90 6.49 15.21
CA PHE A 277 1.69 6.14 14.49
C PHE A 277 1.36 4.68 14.71
N LYS A 278 0.10 4.34 14.46
CA LYS A 278 -0.40 2.98 14.45
C LYS A 278 -1.04 2.73 13.10
N TYR A 279 -0.59 1.68 12.43
CA TYR A 279 -1.00 1.31 11.07
C TYR A 279 -0.65 2.38 10.02
N GLY A 280 -0.48 1.93 8.78
CA GLY A 280 -0.13 2.77 7.65
C GLY A 280 0.85 2.09 6.71
N ARG A 281 1.24 2.84 5.68
CA ARG A 281 2.36 2.51 4.81
C ARG A 281 3.51 3.45 5.11
N VAL A 282 4.67 2.89 5.46
CA VAL A 282 5.93 3.62 5.55
C VAL A 282 6.68 3.42 4.25
N GLU A 283 7.22 4.48 3.69
CA GLU A 283 8.16 4.42 2.57
C GLU A 283 9.42 5.20 2.93
N VAL A 284 10.58 4.54 2.83
CA VAL A 284 11.89 5.16 2.99
C VAL A 284 12.70 4.87 1.74
N ARG A 285 13.02 5.91 0.97
CA ARG A 285 13.83 5.76 -0.25
C ARG A 285 15.30 6.02 0.08
N ALA A 286 16.15 5.01 -0.05
CA ALA A 286 17.53 5.08 0.45
C ALA A 286 18.57 4.37 -0.42
N LYS A 287 19.84 4.72 -0.18
CA LYS A 287 21.06 4.01 -0.57
C LYS A 287 21.82 3.60 0.69
N LEU A 288 22.36 2.39 0.70
CA LEU A 288 23.02 1.82 1.88
C LEU A 288 24.54 1.98 1.83
N PRO A 289 25.21 2.05 2.99
CA PRO A 289 26.67 1.95 3.07
C PRO A 289 27.15 0.57 2.60
N SER A 290 28.29 0.56 1.89
CA SER A 290 28.85 -0.63 1.24
C SER A 290 30.02 -1.27 1.98
N VAL A 291 30.69 -0.54 2.88
CA VAL A 291 31.92 -1.02 3.52
C VAL A 291 31.60 -2.03 4.63
N ALA A 292 32.38 -3.12 4.69
CA ALA A 292 32.25 -4.14 5.72
C ALA A 292 32.38 -3.53 7.14
N GLY A 293 31.53 -3.97 8.07
CA GLY A 293 31.41 -3.39 9.40
C GLY A 293 30.23 -2.41 9.56
N THR A 294 29.70 -1.85 8.47
CA THR A 294 28.55 -0.93 8.57
C THR A 294 27.24 -1.70 8.64
N TRP A 295 26.39 -1.32 9.59
CA TRP A 295 25.07 -1.92 9.81
C TRP A 295 24.00 -0.81 9.76
N PRO A 296 23.52 -0.45 8.56
CA PRO A 296 22.40 0.46 8.40
C PRO A 296 21.09 -0.22 8.80
N ALA A 297 20.16 0.53 9.39
CA ALA A 297 18.83 0.03 9.73
C ALA A 297 17.74 1.09 9.49
N ILE A 298 16.61 0.63 8.96
CA ILE A 298 15.33 1.36 8.91
C ILE A 298 14.33 0.48 9.66
N TRP A 299 13.90 0.96 10.82
CA TRP A 299 13.20 0.10 11.78
C TRP A 299 12.33 0.93 12.71
N LEU A 300 11.45 0.27 13.44
CA LEU A 300 10.49 0.89 14.35
C LEU A 300 10.54 0.20 15.71
N LEU A 301 10.31 1.00 16.77
CA LEU A 301 10.07 0.50 18.12
C LEU A 301 8.73 0.99 18.64
N GLY A 302 8.12 0.21 19.53
CA GLY A 302 6.93 0.65 20.27
C GLY A 302 7.19 1.95 21.01
N LYS A 303 6.28 2.92 20.89
CA LYS A 303 6.33 4.23 21.57
C LYS A 303 6.44 4.10 23.09
N ASN A 304 5.97 2.99 23.64
CA ASN A 304 6.01 2.65 25.05
C ASN A 304 7.36 2.10 25.53
N ILE A 305 8.39 2.06 24.67
CA ILE A 305 9.71 1.54 24.99
C ILE A 305 10.35 2.25 26.20
N THR A 306 10.88 1.46 27.13
CA THR A 306 11.79 1.91 28.18
C THR A 306 13.24 1.72 27.72
N GLU A 307 13.74 2.68 26.94
CA GLU A 307 15.14 2.72 26.47
C GLU A 307 15.75 4.07 26.85
N SER A 308 16.84 4.04 27.63
CA SER A 308 17.43 5.28 28.15
C SER A 308 17.87 6.21 27.01
N GLY A 309 17.36 7.44 27.05
CA GLY A 309 17.71 8.48 26.09
C GLY A 309 16.92 8.43 24.78
N ALA A 310 16.06 7.42 24.55
CA ALA A 310 15.15 7.41 23.41
C ALA A 310 14.11 8.54 23.54
N TYR A 311 13.72 9.17 22.43
CA TYR A 311 12.84 10.34 22.46
C TYR A 311 11.56 10.10 23.30
N TRP A 312 10.81 9.05 23.01
CA TRP A 312 9.52 8.79 23.69
C TRP A 312 9.68 8.40 25.16
N GLU A 313 10.78 7.76 25.55
CA GLU A 313 11.12 7.53 26.96
C GLU A 313 11.34 8.86 27.67
N THR A 314 12.14 9.77 27.11
CA THR A 314 12.37 11.11 27.69
C THR A 314 11.12 11.97 27.74
N GLN A 315 10.12 11.68 26.91
CA GLN A 315 8.79 12.32 26.94
C GLN A 315 7.83 11.66 27.96
N GLY A 316 8.27 10.63 28.68
CA GLY A 316 7.50 9.98 29.74
C GLY A 316 6.57 8.84 29.28
N TYR A 317 6.76 8.30 28.07
CA TYR A 317 5.96 7.18 27.56
C TYR A 317 6.54 5.80 27.89
N GLY A 318 7.75 5.71 28.42
CA GLY A 318 8.43 4.45 28.69
C GLY A 318 7.72 3.62 29.78
N THR A 319 7.11 2.52 29.39
CA THR A 319 6.44 1.56 30.30
C THR A 319 6.88 0.12 30.09
N THR A 320 7.46 -0.20 28.93
CA THR A 320 7.66 -1.57 28.46
C THR A 320 9.07 -1.73 27.91
N GLY A 321 9.85 -2.67 28.42
CA GLY A 321 11.21 -2.94 27.90
C GLY A 321 11.19 -3.78 26.63
N TRP A 322 12.25 -3.73 25.83
CA TRP A 322 12.46 -4.68 24.73
C TRP A 322 12.59 -6.12 25.27
N PRO A 323 12.04 -7.16 24.60
CA PRO A 323 11.30 -7.15 23.32
C PRO A 323 9.78 -6.94 23.48
N TRP A 324 9.26 -6.69 24.69
CA TRP A 324 7.82 -6.59 24.96
C TRP A 324 7.16 -5.37 24.31
N CYS A 325 7.92 -4.34 23.97
CA CYS A 325 7.42 -3.18 23.23
C CYS A 325 7.20 -3.47 21.73
N GLY A 326 7.74 -4.57 21.22
CA GLY A 326 7.81 -4.87 19.79
C GLY A 326 8.88 -4.08 19.05
N GLU A 327 9.40 -4.70 18.00
CA GLU A 327 10.34 -4.13 17.04
C GLU A 327 9.97 -4.59 15.62
N ILE A 328 9.98 -3.66 14.67
CA ILE A 328 9.71 -3.92 13.25
C ILE A 328 10.91 -3.42 12.44
N ASP A 329 11.70 -4.32 11.90
CA ASP A 329 12.83 -4.02 11.03
C ASP A 329 12.36 -4.08 9.57
N ILE A 330 12.16 -2.91 8.97
CA ILE A 330 11.79 -2.78 7.56
C ILE A 330 12.99 -3.14 6.68
N MET A 331 14.20 -2.80 7.13
CA MET A 331 15.42 -3.08 6.37
C MET A 331 16.62 -3.17 7.30
N GLU A 332 17.30 -4.30 7.22
CA GLU A 332 18.70 -4.48 7.63
C GLU A 332 19.42 -5.37 6.60
N PRO A 333 20.69 -5.13 6.26
CA PRO A 333 21.46 -6.06 5.45
C PRO A 333 22.02 -7.20 6.31
N ASN A 334 22.23 -8.37 5.71
CA ASN A 334 23.09 -9.38 6.33
C ASN A 334 24.58 -8.92 6.36
N ILE A 335 25.41 -9.63 7.12
CA ILE A 335 26.85 -9.32 7.28
C ILE A 335 27.58 -9.19 5.93
N ASP A 336 27.30 -10.11 5.00
CA ASP A 336 27.95 -10.14 3.69
C ASP A 336 27.41 -9.09 2.71
N LYS A 337 26.36 -8.34 3.07
CA LYS A 337 25.65 -7.35 2.24
C LYS A 337 25.17 -7.95 0.91
N THR A 338 24.58 -9.13 0.97
CA THR A 338 24.01 -9.87 -0.16
C THR A 338 22.51 -10.12 -0.03
N LEU A 339 21.94 -9.83 1.14
CA LEU A 339 20.53 -10.02 1.47
C LEU A 339 20.01 -8.78 2.20
N ILE A 340 18.77 -8.41 1.91
CA ILE A 340 17.97 -7.47 2.71
C ILE A 340 17.00 -8.28 3.55
N LEU A 341 16.99 -8.01 4.86
CA LEU A 341 16.19 -8.66 5.87
C LEU A 341 14.99 -7.78 6.22
N GLY A 342 13.84 -8.43 6.40
CA GLY A 342 12.67 -7.86 7.08
C GLY A 342 12.37 -8.72 8.31
N THR A 343 12.41 -8.12 9.50
CA THR A 343 12.37 -8.86 10.76
C THR A 343 11.38 -8.24 11.74
N TRP A 344 10.76 -9.08 12.57
CA TRP A 344 9.95 -8.68 13.72
C TRP A 344 10.49 -9.33 14.98
N HIS A 345 10.60 -8.57 16.08
CA HIS A 345 10.97 -9.07 17.40
C HIS A 345 9.89 -8.73 18.44
N TRP A 346 9.49 -9.70 19.27
CA TRP A 346 8.50 -9.46 20.31
C TRP A 346 8.58 -10.47 21.47
N ASP A 347 7.88 -10.15 22.56
CA ASP A 347 7.45 -11.10 23.59
C ASP A 347 6.05 -10.69 24.06
N ASN A 348 5.10 -11.64 24.02
CA ASN A 348 3.70 -11.46 24.42
C ASN A 348 3.30 -12.40 25.58
N GLY A 349 4.27 -12.78 26.41
CA GLY A 349 4.09 -13.74 27.51
C GLY A 349 4.52 -15.17 27.18
N SER A 350 5.02 -15.39 25.96
CA SER A 350 5.51 -16.69 25.49
C SER A 350 7.04 -16.80 25.50
N GLY A 351 7.74 -15.75 25.97
CA GLY A 351 9.18 -15.59 25.83
C GLY A 351 9.54 -14.89 24.52
N TYR A 352 10.82 -14.56 24.36
CA TYR A 352 11.32 -13.88 23.16
C TYR A 352 11.04 -14.69 21.88
N GLN A 353 10.45 -14.04 20.90
CA GLN A 353 10.16 -14.55 19.57
C GLN A 353 10.66 -13.59 18.50
N TYR A 354 10.94 -14.13 17.33
CA TYR A 354 11.22 -13.33 16.15
C TYR A 354 10.71 -14.04 14.88
N ASN A 355 10.41 -13.27 13.86
CA ASN A 355 10.11 -13.73 12.50
C ASN A 355 11.01 -12.96 11.54
N SER A 356 11.82 -13.65 10.75
CA SER A 356 12.75 -13.03 9.79
C SER A 356 12.68 -13.74 8.45
N ALA A 357 12.70 -12.96 7.37
CA ALA A 357 12.85 -13.42 6.01
C ALA A 357 13.73 -12.43 5.24
N SER A 358 14.13 -12.80 4.02
CA SER A 358 15.08 -11.99 3.25
C SER A 358 14.92 -12.17 1.75
N VAL A 359 15.37 -11.16 1.02
CA VAL A 359 15.51 -11.18 -0.45
C VAL A 359 16.94 -10.86 -0.87
N PRO A 360 17.45 -11.43 -1.98
CA PRO A 360 18.75 -11.08 -2.52
C PRO A 360 18.81 -9.63 -3.01
N LEU A 361 19.84 -8.91 -2.57
CA LEU A 361 20.24 -7.63 -3.13
C LEU A 361 21.75 -7.50 -3.02
N SER A 362 22.45 -7.30 -4.14
CA SER A 362 23.91 -7.19 -4.09
C SER A 362 24.35 -5.89 -3.40
N ASN A 363 25.50 -5.92 -2.74
CA ASN A 363 26.08 -4.74 -2.08
C ASN A 363 26.22 -3.54 -3.04
N SER A 364 26.64 -3.78 -4.29
CA SER A 364 26.74 -2.73 -5.30
C SER A 364 25.38 -2.16 -5.68
N GLU A 365 24.35 -2.99 -5.78
CA GLU A 365 22.99 -2.54 -6.09
C GLU A 365 22.46 -1.65 -4.97
N ALA A 366 22.51 -2.14 -3.72
CA ALA A 366 22.02 -1.42 -2.54
C ALA A 366 22.73 -0.08 -2.28
N SER A 367 24.00 0.05 -2.66
CA SER A 367 24.81 1.25 -2.39
C SER A 367 24.86 2.25 -3.54
N GLN A 368 24.65 1.81 -4.78
CA GLN A 368 24.75 2.68 -5.95
C GLN A 368 23.38 3.17 -6.43
N ASN A 369 22.33 2.38 -6.22
CA ASN A 369 20.97 2.63 -6.71
C ASN A 369 20.01 2.93 -5.57
N TRP A 370 19.01 3.74 -5.89
CA TRP A 370 17.95 4.08 -4.96
C TRP A 370 16.91 2.96 -4.92
N HIS A 371 16.56 2.53 -3.72
CA HIS A 371 15.47 1.58 -3.49
C HIS A 371 14.46 2.15 -2.51
N VAL A 372 13.21 1.71 -2.62
CA VAL A 372 12.16 2.00 -1.63
C VAL A 372 12.06 0.83 -0.67
N TYR A 373 12.33 1.08 0.61
CA TYR A 373 12.08 0.13 1.68
C TYR A 373 10.75 0.49 2.31
N ALA A 374 9.77 -0.41 2.25
CA ALA A 374 8.42 -0.11 2.66
C ALA A 374 7.87 -1.12 3.68
N LEU A 375 7.01 -0.61 4.56
CA LEU A 375 6.16 -1.39 5.45
C LEU A 375 4.73 -1.06 5.11
N GLU A 376 3.89 -2.07 4.94
CA GLU A 376 2.44 -1.94 5.02
C GLU A 376 1.97 -2.64 6.28
N TRP A 377 1.20 -1.92 7.09
CA TRP A 377 0.80 -2.38 8.41
C TRP A 377 -0.64 -1.98 8.69
N ASN A 378 -1.48 -2.96 8.97
CA ASN A 378 -2.88 -2.78 9.34
C ASN A 378 -3.26 -3.72 10.49
N GLU A 379 -4.53 -3.72 10.88
CA GLU A 379 -5.05 -4.57 11.96
C GLU A 379 -4.93 -6.09 11.72
N ASP A 380 -4.83 -6.52 10.46
CA ASP A 380 -4.83 -7.93 10.07
C ASP A 380 -3.41 -8.44 9.83
N ASP A 381 -2.57 -7.68 9.11
CA ASP A 381 -1.21 -8.07 8.76
C ASP A 381 -0.19 -6.92 8.66
N MET A 382 1.08 -7.34 8.62
CA MET A 382 2.26 -6.54 8.36
C MET A 382 3.04 -7.15 7.21
N LYS A 383 3.46 -6.33 6.25
CA LYS A 383 4.22 -6.73 5.05
C LYS A 383 5.37 -5.78 4.83
N VAL A 384 6.58 -6.31 4.67
CA VAL A 384 7.79 -5.53 4.35
C VAL A 384 8.16 -5.76 2.90
N TYR A 385 8.51 -4.68 2.19
CA TYR A 385 8.86 -4.69 0.78
C TYR A 385 10.21 -4.02 0.51
N LEU A 386 10.90 -4.55 -0.50
CA LEU A 386 12.01 -3.92 -1.20
C LEU A 386 11.51 -3.59 -2.61
N ASP A 387 11.36 -2.31 -2.91
CA ASP A 387 10.63 -1.81 -4.08
C ASP A 387 9.24 -2.45 -4.12
N ASP A 388 8.94 -3.26 -5.15
CA ASP A 388 7.67 -3.99 -5.30
C ASP A 388 7.78 -5.46 -4.84
N ILE A 389 8.93 -5.89 -4.32
CA ILE A 389 9.20 -7.28 -3.93
C ILE A 389 8.87 -7.47 -2.44
N LEU A 390 7.92 -8.35 -2.14
CA LEU A 390 7.62 -8.76 -0.77
C LEU A 390 8.83 -9.48 -0.15
N VAL A 391 9.33 -8.94 0.97
CA VAL A 391 10.45 -9.50 1.73
C VAL A 391 9.94 -10.44 2.81
N ASN A 392 8.97 -9.99 3.60
CA ASN A 392 8.41 -10.76 4.70
C ASN A 392 6.95 -10.33 4.99
N GLN A 393 6.16 -11.24 5.57
CA GLN A 393 4.79 -10.99 6.00
C GLN A 393 4.45 -11.78 7.27
N MET A 394 3.68 -11.16 8.17
CA MET A 394 3.04 -11.88 9.28
C MET A 394 1.73 -11.22 9.71
N PRO A 395 0.82 -11.96 10.36
CA PRO A 395 -0.37 -11.37 10.98
C PRO A 395 0.00 -10.33 12.03
N THR A 396 -0.83 -9.31 12.19
CA THR A 396 -0.70 -8.33 13.27
C THR A 396 -1.11 -8.96 14.59
N ILE A 397 -0.14 -9.13 15.48
CA ILE A 397 -0.31 -9.71 16.82
C ILE A 397 0.20 -8.73 17.88
N ASP A 398 -0.18 -8.93 19.14
CA ASP A 398 0.43 -8.20 20.27
C ASP A 398 1.96 -8.40 20.28
N PRO A 399 2.78 -7.34 20.34
CA PRO A 399 2.45 -5.92 20.60
C PRO A 399 2.34 -5.00 19.37
N PHE A 400 2.30 -5.54 18.16
CA PHE A 400 2.21 -4.81 16.89
C PHE A 400 0.84 -4.18 16.61
N ASN A 401 -0.01 -4.08 17.62
CA ASN A 401 -1.25 -3.33 17.65
C ASN A 401 -1.13 -2.03 18.47
N GLU A 402 0.08 -1.61 18.85
CA GLU A 402 0.37 -0.36 19.57
C GLU A 402 0.89 0.75 18.62
N GLU A 403 1.18 1.96 19.15
CA GLU A 403 1.85 3.02 18.38
C GLU A 403 3.37 2.76 18.31
N PHE A 404 3.96 2.93 17.13
CA PHE A 404 5.39 2.77 16.87
C PHE A 404 5.98 4.06 16.29
N TYR A 405 7.30 4.23 16.41
CA TYR A 405 8.04 5.35 15.83
C TYR A 405 9.25 4.86 15.05
N ILE A 406 9.61 5.58 13.99
CA ILE A 406 10.74 5.25 13.11
C ILE A 406 12.07 5.58 13.78
N LEU A 407 13.04 4.68 13.61
CA LEU A 407 14.46 4.83 13.87
C LEU A 407 15.27 4.68 12.57
N LEU A 408 16.27 5.55 12.42
CA LEU A 408 17.24 5.50 11.32
C LEU A 408 18.66 5.57 11.88
N ASN A 409 19.52 4.62 11.54
CA ASN A 409 20.91 4.64 12.00
C ASN A 409 21.86 3.87 11.08
N VAL A 410 23.16 4.06 11.33
CA VAL A 410 24.24 3.18 10.85
C VAL A 410 25.09 2.77 12.05
N ALA A 411 24.91 1.55 12.53
CA ALA A 411 25.77 0.95 13.55
C ALA A 411 27.11 0.49 12.95
N MET A 412 28.10 0.24 13.82
CA MET A 412 29.43 -0.23 13.46
C MET A 412 29.76 -1.53 14.19
N GLY A 413 30.06 -2.58 13.43
CA GLY A 413 30.37 -3.91 13.95
C GLY A 413 29.13 -4.61 14.53
N GLY A 414 29.32 -5.29 15.66
CA GLY A 414 28.24 -6.01 16.32
C GLY A 414 27.73 -7.23 15.52
N GLY A 415 26.54 -7.71 15.89
CA GLY A 415 25.95 -8.95 15.37
C GLY A 415 25.78 -8.99 13.86
N LEU A 416 25.23 -7.94 13.24
CA LEU A 416 24.99 -7.90 11.79
C LEU A 416 25.94 -6.99 11.01
N GLY A 417 26.68 -6.09 11.67
CA GLY A 417 27.77 -5.36 11.00
C GLY A 417 29.02 -6.22 10.83
N GLY A 418 29.24 -7.20 11.71
CA GLY A 418 30.38 -8.12 11.62
C GLY A 418 31.74 -7.45 11.78
N PRO A 419 32.82 -8.04 11.24
CA PRO A 419 34.16 -7.44 11.29
C PRO A 419 34.22 -6.12 10.53
N ILE A 420 34.68 -5.06 11.20
CA ILE A 420 34.91 -3.75 10.56
C ILE A 420 36.19 -3.81 9.73
N ASP A 421 36.11 -3.33 8.48
CA ASP A 421 37.29 -3.21 7.61
C ASP A 421 38.38 -2.37 8.32
N PRO A 422 39.61 -2.89 8.51
CA PRO A 422 40.69 -2.15 9.15
C PRO A 422 41.02 -0.80 8.48
N SER A 423 40.72 -0.69 7.18
CA SER A 423 40.89 0.51 6.36
C SER A 423 39.69 1.45 6.35
N PHE A 424 38.61 1.13 7.09
CA PHE A 424 37.44 1.98 7.21
C PHE A 424 37.83 3.40 7.64
N THR A 425 37.25 4.40 6.97
CA THR A 425 37.42 5.82 7.26
C THR A 425 36.06 6.48 7.45
N SER A 426 35.20 6.36 6.45
CA SER A 426 33.82 6.83 6.47
C SER A 426 32.96 6.06 5.48
N ASP A 427 31.68 5.89 5.78
CA ASP A 427 30.66 5.46 4.82
C ASP A 427 29.28 5.97 5.29
N GLN A 428 28.29 5.99 4.41
CA GLN A 428 26.99 6.62 4.71
C GLN A 428 25.78 5.83 4.22
N MET A 429 24.69 5.95 4.97
CA MET A 429 23.35 5.72 4.45
C MET A 429 22.79 7.06 3.95
N GLU A 430 22.29 7.09 2.72
CA GLU A 430 21.70 8.28 2.11
C GLU A 430 20.21 8.07 1.91
N ILE A 431 19.37 9.00 2.37
CA ILE A 431 17.91 8.88 2.35
C ILE A 431 17.31 10.08 1.63
N ASP A 432 16.51 9.81 0.60
CA ASP A 432 15.81 10.80 -0.21
C ASP A 432 14.56 11.32 0.51
N TYR A 433 13.71 10.41 1.00
CA TYR A 433 12.55 10.79 1.79
C TYR A 433 12.16 9.71 2.80
N VAL A 434 11.39 10.14 3.80
CA VAL A 434 10.53 9.27 4.61
C VAL A 434 9.09 9.76 4.46
N ARG A 435 8.18 8.88 4.08
CA ARG A 435 6.74 9.20 3.98
C ARG A 435 5.93 8.14 4.72
N ILE A 436 4.91 8.59 5.41
CA ILE A 436 3.95 7.73 6.11
C ILE A 436 2.57 8.07 5.60
N TYR A 437 1.89 7.06 5.10
CA TYR A 437 0.53 7.15 4.60
C TYR A 437 -0.39 6.31 5.50
N GLN A 438 -1.62 6.74 5.68
CA GLN A 438 -2.66 5.94 6.31
C GLN A 438 -3.82 5.77 5.35
N ARG A 439 -4.67 4.79 5.66
CA ARG A 439 -5.92 4.61 4.92
C ARG A 439 -6.75 5.89 5.03
N SER A 440 -7.20 6.44 3.90
CA SER A 440 -8.37 7.32 3.95
C SER A 440 -9.51 6.51 4.51
N ALA A 441 -9.96 6.86 5.71
CA ALA A 441 -11.24 6.38 6.16
C ALA A 441 -12.29 7.00 5.22
N LEU A 442 -12.81 6.24 4.25
CA LEU A 442 -14.15 6.49 3.70
C LEU A 442 -15.20 6.15 4.76
N SER A 443 -15.01 6.64 5.98
CA SER A 443 -15.91 6.35 7.08
C SER A 443 -17.06 7.34 7.09
N VAL A 444 -18.24 6.79 7.33
CA VAL A 444 -19.39 7.51 7.87
C VAL A 444 -19.16 7.84 9.36
N ASP A 445 -18.00 7.46 9.93
CA ASP A 445 -17.67 7.56 11.36
C ASP A 445 -17.06 8.91 11.76
N GLU A 446 -16.77 9.81 10.82
CA GLU A 446 -16.59 11.24 11.16
C GLU A 446 -17.89 11.94 11.59
N VAL A 447 -19.04 11.25 11.58
CA VAL A 447 -20.32 11.82 12.05
C VAL A 447 -20.41 11.91 13.59
N GLU A 448 -19.57 11.19 14.37
CA GLU A 448 -19.64 11.29 15.84
C GLU A 448 -18.77 12.40 16.47
N LYS A 449 -18.05 13.21 15.67
CA LYS A 449 -17.36 14.41 16.17
C LYS A 449 -17.78 15.72 15.48
N LYS A 450 -19.06 16.06 15.62
CA LYS A 450 -19.60 17.40 15.96
C LYS A 450 -20.97 17.58 15.30
N GLU A 451 -22.04 17.44 16.08
CA GLU A 451 -23.34 18.06 15.77
C GLU A 451 -23.20 19.60 15.71
N THR A 452 -22.67 20.13 14.61
CA THR A 452 -22.49 21.58 14.40
C THR A 452 -23.22 22.12 13.18
N ILE A 453 -23.69 21.26 12.27
CA ILE A 453 -24.34 21.67 11.03
C ILE A 453 -25.69 20.98 10.87
N LYS A 454 -26.76 21.75 10.63
CA LYS A 454 -28.08 21.23 10.27
C LYS A 454 -28.46 21.68 8.86
N VAL A 455 -29.03 20.78 8.07
CA VAL A 455 -29.51 21.09 6.72
C VAL A 455 -31.01 20.93 6.60
N SER A 456 -31.68 21.88 5.96
CA SER A 456 -33.12 21.83 5.72
C SER A 456 -33.54 22.76 4.56
N PRO A 457 -34.65 22.50 3.87
CA PRO A 457 -35.32 21.21 3.79
C PRO A 457 -34.46 20.19 3.03
N ASN A 458 -34.56 18.92 3.42
CA ASN A 458 -34.03 17.81 2.64
C ASN A 458 -35.15 16.75 2.57
N PRO A 459 -35.80 16.56 1.40
CA PRO A 459 -35.39 17.00 0.07
C PRO A 459 -35.54 18.51 -0.18
N VAL A 460 -34.60 19.10 -0.92
CA VAL A 460 -34.58 20.52 -1.28
C VAL A 460 -35.23 20.75 -2.64
N ARG A 461 -35.95 21.87 -2.77
CA ARG A 461 -36.40 22.40 -4.08
C ARG A 461 -35.38 23.43 -4.56
N ASP A 462 -35.55 24.70 -4.18
CA ASP A 462 -34.73 25.77 -4.75
C ASP A 462 -33.75 26.40 -3.76
N GLN A 463 -33.93 26.17 -2.46
CA GLN A 463 -33.10 26.76 -1.42
C GLN A 463 -32.79 25.77 -0.31
N LEU A 464 -31.50 25.50 -0.11
CA LEU A 464 -30.97 24.71 0.99
C LEU A 464 -30.49 25.65 2.09
N ASN A 465 -31.08 25.56 3.27
CA ASN A 465 -30.62 26.23 4.48
C ASN A 465 -29.63 25.33 5.23
N ILE A 466 -28.43 25.84 5.47
CA ILE A 466 -27.36 25.21 6.22
C ILE A 466 -27.15 26.04 7.49
N GLU A 467 -27.56 25.52 8.65
CA GLU A 467 -27.42 26.17 9.95
C GLU A 467 -26.14 25.73 10.65
N LEU A 468 -25.37 26.68 11.19
CA LEU A 468 -24.12 26.50 11.90
C LEU A 468 -24.34 26.79 13.40
N LYS A 469 -24.25 25.79 14.28
CA LYS A 469 -24.64 25.93 15.70
C LYS A 469 -23.70 26.81 16.55
N ASN A 470 -22.48 27.11 16.11
CA ASN A 470 -21.46 27.72 16.99
C ASN A 470 -21.20 29.23 16.80
N ASN A 471 -22.02 29.94 16.02
CA ASN A 471 -21.96 31.40 15.86
C ASN A 471 -20.54 31.99 15.61
N LEU A 472 -19.68 31.26 14.89
CA LEU A 472 -18.38 31.77 14.46
C LEU A 472 -18.60 32.55 13.16
N SER A 473 -18.19 33.83 13.14
CA SER A 473 -18.22 34.64 11.92
C SER A 473 -17.06 34.22 11.03
N GLU A 474 -17.30 33.30 10.10
CA GLU A 474 -16.26 32.69 9.28
C GLU A 474 -16.60 32.77 7.79
N ASN A 475 -15.56 32.69 6.97
CA ASN A 475 -15.72 32.41 5.55
C ASN A 475 -15.87 30.90 5.40
N VAL A 476 -16.91 30.48 4.70
CA VAL A 476 -17.21 29.08 4.38
C VAL A 476 -17.20 28.94 2.87
N ASP A 477 -16.26 28.15 2.35
CA ASP A 477 -16.23 27.77 0.95
C ASP A 477 -17.04 26.49 0.78
N ILE A 478 -18.01 26.51 -0.14
CA ILE A 478 -18.90 25.39 -0.43
C ILE A 478 -18.62 24.88 -1.84
N LYS A 479 -18.11 23.65 -1.92
CA LYS A 479 -17.93 22.92 -3.17
C LYS A 479 -19.02 21.84 -3.30
N LEU A 480 -19.90 21.99 -4.29
CA LEU A 480 -20.95 21.01 -4.60
C LEU A 480 -20.44 19.97 -5.59
N ILE A 481 -20.73 18.71 -5.28
CA ILE A 481 -20.33 17.54 -6.05
C ILE A 481 -21.56 16.67 -6.31
N ASP A 482 -21.73 16.20 -7.55
CA ASP A 482 -22.77 15.22 -7.91
C ASP A 482 -22.35 13.79 -7.54
N ILE A 483 -23.25 12.81 -7.74
CA ILE A 483 -22.96 11.39 -7.45
C ILE A 483 -21.84 10.78 -8.28
N ASN A 484 -21.43 11.43 -9.38
CA ASN A 484 -20.36 10.98 -10.26
C ASN A 484 -19.03 11.70 -9.95
N GLY A 485 -18.94 12.41 -8.81
CA GLY A 485 -17.74 13.11 -8.40
C GLY A 485 -17.49 14.44 -9.13
N ARG A 486 -18.42 14.93 -9.96
CA ARG A 486 -18.23 16.18 -10.71
C ARG A 486 -18.56 17.38 -9.85
N VAL A 487 -17.71 18.40 -9.92
CA VAL A 487 -17.95 19.69 -9.24
C VAL A 487 -19.01 20.47 -10.02
N VAL A 488 -20.17 20.70 -9.40
CA VAL A 488 -21.32 21.37 -10.01
C VAL A 488 -21.60 22.76 -9.42
N GLY A 489 -20.89 23.14 -8.35
CA GLY A 489 -20.97 24.45 -7.73
C GLY A 489 -19.75 24.72 -6.85
N ASN A 490 -19.35 25.99 -6.74
CA ASN A 490 -18.26 26.43 -5.88
C ASN A 490 -18.50 27.89 -5.46
N ASP A 491 -18.92 28.11 -4.23
CA ASP A 491 -19.36 29.42 -3.73
C ASP A 491 -18.81 29.69 -2.33
N SER A 492 -18.38 30.93 -2.08
CA SER A 492 -17.89 31.37 -0.78
C SER A 492 -18.93 32.22 -0.06
N PHE A 493 -19.19 31.91 1.20
CA PHE A 493 -20.13 32.64 2.05
C PHE A 493 -19.43 33.22 3.27
N LYS A 494 -19.79 34.44 3.64
CA LYS A 494 -19.45 35.00 4.96
C LYS A 494 -20.70 34.98 5.82
N THR A 495 -20.70 34.16 6.87
CA THR A 495 -21.88 34.04 7.75
C THR A 495 -21.48 33.85 9.20
N SER A 496 -22.42 34.15 10.10
CA SER A 496 -22.29 33.91 11.53
C SER A 496 -23.31 32.90 12.06
N ALA A 497 -24.21 32.34 11.24
CA ALA A 497 -25.27 31.44 11.75
C ALA A 497 -25.90 30.53 10.71
N SER A 498 -26.13 31.00 9.48
CA SER A 498 -26.71 30.15 8.43
C SER A 498 -26.35 30.59 7.02
N ILE A 499 -26.42 29.64 6.10
CA ILE A 499 -26.18 29.82 4.66
C ILE A 499 -27.45 29.40 3.92
N ASN A 500 -27.99 30.30 3.10
CA ASN A 500 -29.07 29.98 2.17
C ASN A 500 -28.46 29.74 0.78
N TYR A 501 -28.25 28.47 0.44
CA TYR A 501 -27.66 28.06 -0.83
C TYR A 501 -28.75 27.87 -1.89
N ASN A 502 -28.61 28.53 -3.05
CA ASN A 502 -29.57 28.43 -4.14
C ASN A 502 -29.31 27.16 -4.98
N THR A 503 -30.23 26.20 -4.93
CA THR A 503 -30.16 24.93 -5.65
C THR A 503 -31.02 24.88 -6.91
N SER A 504 -31.63 26.00 -7.34
CA SER A 504 -32.62 26.01 -8.45
C SER A 504 -32.03 25.57 -9.81
N HIS A 505 -30.71 25.66 -9.95
CA HIS A 505 -29.99 25.28 -11.18
C HIS A 505 -29.63 23.78 -11.22
N LEU A 506 -29.77 23.05 -10.10
CA LEU A 506 -29.45 21.64 -10.00
C LEU A 506 -30.60 20.79 -10.56
N GLN A 507 -30.25 19.68 -11.22
CA GLN A 507 -31.21 18.65 -11.62
C GLN A 507 -31.63 17.81 -10.41
N SER A 508 -32.76 17.11 -10.50
CA SER A 508 -33.17 16.19 -9.42
C SER A 508 -32.13 15.09 -9.24
N GLY A 509 -31.66 14.88 -8.01
CA GLY A 509 -30.52 13.99 -7.76
C GLY A 509 -29.91 14.17 -6.38
N PHE A 510 -28.96 13.30 -6.04
CA PHE A 510 -28.17 13.40 -4.81
C PHE A 510 -26.94 14.27 -5.04
N TYR A 511 -26.65 15.13 -4.06
CA TYR A 511 -25.50 16.03 -4.08
C TYR A 511 -24.79 16.01 -2.74
N PHE A 512 -23.48 16.20 -2.80
CA PHE A 512 -22.58 16.39 -1.66
C PHE A 512 -22.12 17.85 -1.65
N ALA A 513 -22.15 18.51 -0.50
CA ALA A 513 -21.54 19.82 -0.32
C ALA A 513 -20.37 19.69 0.65
N HIS A 514 -19.18 20.01 0.17
CA HIS A 514 -17.96 20.11 0.98
C HIS A 514 -17.85 21.54 1.47
N LEU A 515 -17.82 21.71 2.78
CA LEU A 515 -17.69 22.99 3.47
C LEU A 515 -16.28 23.08 4.03
N THR A 516 -15.53 24.06 3.58
CA THR A 516 -14.20 24.39 4.12
C THR A 516 -14.29 25.68 4.90
N PHE A 517 -13.93 25.61 6.18
CA PHE A 517 -13.95 26.74 7.11
C PHE A 517 -12.58 27.41 7.17
N SER A 518 -12.55 28.68 7.56
CA SER A 518 -11.31 29.48 7.61
C SER A 518 -10.27 28.96 8.62
N ASP A 519 -10.65 28.14 9.59
CA ASP A 519 -9.75 27.49 10.54
C ASP A 519 -9.12 26.18 9.99
N GLY A 520 -9.42 25.84 8.74
CA GLY A 520 -8.98 24.62 8.07
C GLY A 520 -9.86 23.39 8.35
N THR A 521 -10.91 23.52 9.17
CA THR A 521 -11.86 22.42 9.36
C THR A 521 -12.70 22.20 8.10
N ASN A 522 -13.04 20.94 7.85
CA ASN A 522 -13.87 20.54 6.72
C ASN A 522 -15.10 19.78 7.22
N ASN A 523 -16.23 19.94 6.54
CA ASN A 523 -17.44 19.14 6.76
C ASN A 523 -18.05 18.74 5.42
N VAL A 524 -18.68 17.57 5.36
CA VAL A 524 -19.43 17.14 4.18
C VAL A 524 -20.89 16.94 4.56
N LEU A 525 -21.80 17.54 3.80
CA LEU A 525 -23.24 17.32 3.93
C LEU A 525 -23.84 16.76 2.66
N LYS A 526 -24.92 16.00 2.80
CA LYS A 526 -25.65 15.39 1.68
C LYS A 526 -27.09 15.91 1.63
N PHE A 527 -27.58 16.17 0.43
CA PHE A 527 -28.98 16.54 0.22
C PHE A 527 -29.53 15.95 -1.08
N LEU A 528 -30.84 15.72 -1.09
CA LEU A 528 -31.60 15.27 -2.25
C LEU A 528 -32.29 16.48 -2.88
N LYS A 529 -31.97 16.79 -4.14
CA LYS A 529 -32.69 17.77 -4.96
C LYS A 529 -33.92 17.08 -5.57
N GLN A 530 -35.09 17.68 -5.33
CA GLN A 530 -36.35 17.30 -6.00
C GLN A 530 -36.69 18.25 -7.14
#